data_AF-A0A9Q0XYY9-F1
#
_entry.id   AF-A0A9Q0XYY9-F1
#
_cell.length_a   1.000
_cell.length_b   1.000
_cell.length_c   1.000
_cell.angle_alpha   90.00
_cell.angle_beta   90.00
_cell.angle_gamma   90.00
#
_symmetry.space_group_name_H-M   'P 1'
#
loop_
_entity.id
_entity.type
_entity.pdbx_description
1 polymer ?
#
loop_
_entity_poly.entity_id
_entity_poly.type
_entity_poly.pdbx_seq_one_letter_code
_entity_poly.pdbx_strand_id
1 'polypeptide(L)' 'MSFTGVGPLCFIKSRVNAAIYQEILEHFMLPSTDELYGDTDFIIQQDLAPAHTAK' A
#
# COMPACT_ATOMS: atom_id res chain seq x y z
N MET A 1 5.77 6.58 -1.97
CA MET A 1 7.00 7.05 -2.64
C MET A 1 8.15 6.31 -2.03
N SER A 2 9.08 5.86 -2.85
CA SER A 2 10.22 5.07 -2.43
C SER A 2 11.49 5.59 -3.10
N PHE A 3 12.66 5.05 -2.76
CA PHE A 3 13.93 5.45 -3.40
C PHE A 3 13.94 5.14 -4.92
N THR A 4 13.29 4.04 -5.32
CA THR A 4 13.26 3.55 -6.71
C THR A 4 12.19 4.24 -7.56
N GLY A 5 11.23 4.93 -6.94
CA GLY A 5 10.23 5.71 -7.67
C GLY A 5 8.96 5.98 -6.89
N VAL A 6 7.90 6.34 -7.62
CA VAL A 6 6.56 6.55 -7.08
C VAL A 6 5.67 5.37 -7.47
N GLY A 7 5.02 4.77 -6.48
CA GLY A 7 3.91 3.85 -6.72
C GLY A 7 2.63 4.60 -7.13
N PRO A 8 1.55 3.86 -7.45
CA PRO A 8 0.32 4.44 -7.97
C PRO A 8 -0.39 5.34 -6.94
N LEU A 9 -0.97 6.44 -7.43
CA LEU A 9 -1.93 7.25 -6.68
C LEU A 9 -3.35 6.73 -6.96
N CYS A 10 -4.04 6.24 -5.94
CA CYS A 10 -5.41 5.74 -6.05
C CYS A 10 -6.41 6.69 -5.37
N PHE A 11 -7.46 7.10 -6.09
CA PHE A 11 -8.54 7.91 -5.54
C PHE A 11 -9.61 7.02 -4.91
N ILE A 12 -9.81 7.19 -3.60
CA ILE A 12 -10.79 6.41 -2.84
C ILE A 12 -12.04 7.27 -2.66
N LYS A 13 -13.20 6.75 -3.10
CA LYS A 13 -14.48 7.49 -3.09
C LYS A 13 -15.24 7.41 -1.76
N SER A 14 -14.74 6.62 -0.82
CA SER A 14 -15.35 6.35 0.49
C SER A 14 -14.34 6.53 1.61
N ARG A 15 -14.82 6.47 2.87
CA ARG A 15 -13.94 6.47 4.03
C ARG A 15 -13.18 5.15 4.08
N VAL A 16 -11.86 5.22 4.25
CA VAL A 16 -10.99 4.05 4.38
C VAL A 16 -11.32 3.31 5.68
N ASN A 17 -11.68 2.03 5.54
CA ASN A 17 -11.76 1.07 6.62
C ASN A 17 -10.72 -0.05 6.37
N ALA A 18 -10.63 -1.02 7.27
CA ALA A 18 -9.65 -2.10 7.17
C ALA A 18 -9.76 -2.91 5.86
N ALA A 19 -10.99 -3.25 5.43
CA ALA A 19 -11.22 -4.03 4.22
C ALA A 19 -10.76 -3.27 2.96
N ILE A 20 -11.15 -2.00 2.83
CA ILE A 20 -10.71 -1.15 1.72
C ILE A 20 -9.19 -0.97 1.74
N TYR A 21 -8.59 -0.83 2.92
CA TYR A 21 -7.14 -0.72 3.06
C TYR A 21 -6.42 -2.00 2.59
N GLN A 22 -6.94 -3.17 2.93
CA GLN A 22 -6.43 -4.46 2.44
C GLN A 22 -6.52 -4.55 0.91
N GLU A 23 -7.65 -4.19 0.31
CA GLU A 23 -7.81 -4.15 -1.15
C GLU A 23 -6.79 -3.20 -1.81
N ILE A 24 -6.49 -2.06 -1.19
CA ILE A 24 -5.48 -1.13 -1.69
C ILE A 24 -4.08 -1.76 -1.65
N LEU A 25 -3.74 -2.43 -0.54
CA LEU A 25 -2.45 -3.09 -0.41
C LEU A 25 -2.29 -4.20 -1.46
N GLU A 26 -3.32 -5.04 -1.61
CA GLU A 26 -3.30 -6.18 -2.53
C GLU A 26 -3.24 -5.75 -4.00
N HIS A 27 -4.06 -4.77 -4.41
CA HIS A 27 -4.22 -4.44 -5.82
C HIS A 27 -3.31 -3.30 -6.32
N PHE A 28 -2.73 -2.50 -5.41
CA PHE A 28 -1.90 -1.36 -5.80
C PHE A 28 -0.51 -1.38 -5.18
N MET A 29 -0.39 -1.68 -3.88
CA MET A 29 0.91 -1.63 -3.20
C MET A 29 1.81 -2.80 -3.60
N LEU A 30 1.33 -4.05 -3.49
CA LEU A 30 2.13 -5.24 -3.79
C LEU A 30 2.60 -5.30 -5.27
N PRO A 31 1.74 -5.06 -6.28
CA PRO A 31 2.20 -5.03 -7.67
C PRO A 31 3.24 -3.92 -7.90
N SER A 32 3.07 -2.77 -7.25
CA SER A 32 4.05 -1.68 -7.35
C SER A 32 5.38 -2.04 -6.69
N THR A 33 5.39 -2.81 -5.60
CA THR A 33 6.66 -3.28 -5.02
C THR A 33 7.34 -4.30 -5.90
N ASP A 34 6.59 -5.21 -6.53
CA ASP A 34 7.14 -6.17 -7.49
C ASP A 34 7.76 -5.47 -8.70
N GLU A 35 7.11 -4.43 -9.23
CA GLU A 35 7.65 -3.63 -10.34
C GLU A 35 8.90 -2.82 -9.95
N LEU A 36 8.92 -2.24 -8.75
CA LEU A 36 9.98 -1.33 -8.31
C LEU A 36 11.18 -2.03 -7.68
N TYR A 37 10.98 -3.21 -7.10
CA TYR A 37 11.97 -3.93 -6.31
C TYR A 37 12.16 -5.39 -6.74
N GLY A 38 11.30 -5.95 -7.59
CA GLY A 38 11.35 -7.36 -7.97
C GLY A 38 11.28 -8.27 -6.74
N ASP A 39 12.13 -9.30 -6.72
CA ASP A 39 12.16 -10.29 -5.64
C ASP A 39 12.91 -9.81 -4.37
N THR A 40 13.16 -8.51 -4.23
CA THR A 40 13.90 -7.97 -3.09
C THR A 40 12.97 -7.67 -1.92
N ASP A 41 13.43 -7.97 -0.71
CA ASP A 41 12.71 -7.58 0.51
C ASP A 41 12.52 -6.05 0.60
N PHE A 42 11.38 -5.64 1.15
CA PHE A 42 11.06 -4.23 1.39
C PHE A 42 10.43 -3.99 2.76
N ILE A 43 10.46 -2.74 3.20
CA ILE A 43 9.84 -2.29 4.44
C ILE A 43 8.66 -1.39 4.08
N ILE A 44 7.47 -1.70 4.62
CA ILE A 44 6.32 -0.82 4.53
C ILE A 44 6.34 0.20 5.67
N GLN A 45 6.13 1.48 5.33
CA GLN A 45 5.96 2.57 6.27
C GLN A 45 4.58 3.20 6.09
N GLN A 46 3.85 3.32 7.20
CA GLN A 46 2.52 3.91 7.27
C GLN A 46 2.32 4.57 8.65
N ASP A 47 1.27 5.37 8.80
CA ASP A 47 0.87 5.89 10.10
C ASP A 47 0.08 4.85 10.93
N LEU A 48 -0.34 5.22 12.14
CA LEU A 48 -1.08 4.36 13.05
C LEU A 48 -2.62 4.53 12.95
N ALA A 49 -3.16 4.86 11.78
CA ALA A 49 -4.61 4.90 11.61
C ALA A 49 -5.25 3.54 12.00
N PRO A 50 -6.47 3.51 12.57
CA PRO A 50 -7.08 2.25 13.04
C PRO A 50 -7.23 1.17 11.94
N ALA A 51 -7.40 1.57 10.68
CA ALA A 51 -7.50 0.63 9.56
C ALA A 51 -6.17 -0.10 9.27
N HIS A 52 -5.03 0.49 9.65
CA HIS A 52 -3.69 -0.03 9.37
C HIS A 52 -3.22 -1.07 10.40
N THR A 53 -3.87 -1.11 11.56
CA THR A 53 -3.57 -2.04 12.66
C THR A 53 -4.74 -2.98 12.96
N ALA A 54 -5.79 -2.93 12.14
CA ALA A 54 -6.90 -3.87 12.20
C ALA A 54 -6.44 -5.29 11.86
N LYS A 55 -7.12 -6.28 12.46
CA LYS A 55 -6.84 -7.71 12.25
C LYS A 55 -7.37 -8.21 10.91
#